data_AF-A0A0F4LKP3-F1
#
_entry.id   AF-A0A0F4LKP3-F1
#
_cell.length_a   1.000
_cell.length_b   1.000
_cell.length_c   1.000
_cell.angle_alpha   90.00
_cell.angle_beta   90.00
_cell.angle_gamma   90.00
#
_symmetry.space_group_name_H-M   'P 1'
#
loop_
_entity.id
_entity.type
_entity.pdbx_description
1 polymer ?
#
loop_
_entity_poly.entity_id
_entity_poly.type
_entity_poly.pdbx_seq_one_letter_code
_entity_poly.pdbx_strand_id
1 'polypeptide(L)'
;MKNILTKFAPKKRKVKGFTLIEMVVVVAIIVMLLIIIAPNLTKQKNSAKERTNDAFKTTLQTQATLYEDDKDRNGKEINFQNMFDDGYLTKKQFTKSKNYTVTDGVVERNAK
;
A
#
# COMPACT_ATOMS: atom_id res chain seq x y z
N MET A 1 -50.63 -4.02 62.07
CA MET A 1 -49.63 -4.69 61.21
C MET A 1 -49.51 -3.99 59.85
N LYS A 2 -48.84 -2.83 59.73
CA LYS A 2 -48.71 -2.12 58.43
C LYS A 2 -47.36 -1.44 58.14
N ASN A 3 -46.30 -1.65 58.94
CA ASN A 3 -45.08 -0.82 58.84
C ASN A 3 -43.77 -1.57 58.48
N ILE A 4 -43.84 -2.74 57.84
CA ILE A 4 -42.63 -3.49 57.42
C ILE A 4 -42.32 -3.32 55.92
N LEU A 5 -43.32 -2.94 55.11
CA LEU A 5 -43.18 -2.90 53.64
C LEU A 5 -42.52 -1.62 53.10
N THR A 6 -42.38 -0.56 53.91
CA THR A 6 -41.81 0.72 53.44
C THR A 6 -40.29 0.82 53.58
N LYS A 7 -39.62 -0.14 54.22
CA LYS A 7 -38.15 -0.15 54.38
C LYS A 7 -37.37 -0.79 53.21
N PHE A 8 -38.06 -1.38 52.24
CA PHE A 8 -37.45 -2.09 51.11
C PHE A 8 -37.62 -1.40 49.75
N ALA A 9 -37.87 -0.08 49.72
CA ALA A 9 -37.84 0.65 48.46
C ALA A 9 -36.38 0.95 48.06
N PRO A 10 -35.82 0.35 46.98
CA PRO A 10 -34.47 0.66 46.54
C PRO A 10 -34.43 2.12 46.04
N LYS A 11 -33.57 2.93 46.65
CA LYS A 11 -33.30 4.30 46.22
C LYS A 11 -32.70 4.27 44.81
N LYS A 12 -33.51 4.59 43.78
CA LYS A 12 -33.04 4.67 42.38
C LYS A 12 -31.92 5.71 42.30
N ARG A 13 -30.67 5.26 42.23
CA ARG A 13 -29.52 6.13 41.92
C ARG A 13 -29.65 6.52 40.45
N LYS A 14 -29.79 7.82 40.16
CA LYS A 14 -29.72 8.31 38.78
C LYS A 14 -28.29 8.07 38.28
N VAL A 15 -28.12 7.08 37.42
CA VAL A 15 -26.87 6.88 36.69
C VAL A 15 -26.79 8.02 35.67
N LYS A 16 -25.77 8.87 35.76
CA LYS A 16 -25.51 9.87 34.72
C LYS A 16 -25.07 9.09 33.47
N GLY A 17 -25.97 8.96 32.49
CA GLY A 17 -25.66 8.34 31.21
C GLY A 17 -24.82 9.26 30.35
N PHE A 18 -23.97 8.67 29.53
CA PHE A 18 -23.24 9.37 28.47
C PHE A 18 -24.25 10.10 27.57
N THR A 19 -24.00 11.37 27.28
CA THR A 19 -24.92 12.16 26.46
C THR A 19 -24.56 12.03 24.98
N LEU A 20 -25.54 12.19 24.08
CA LEU A 20 -25.27 12.20 22.64
C LEU A 20 -24.31 13.33 22.25
N ILE A 21 -24.41 14.49 22.91
CA ILE A 21 -23.52 15.62 22.65
C ILE A 21 -22.05 15.28 22.96
N GLU A 22 -21.82 14.48 23.99
CA GLU A 22 -20.48 14.03 24.36
C GLU A 22 -19.89 13.10 23.28
N MET A 23 -20.71 12.20 22.70
CA MET A 23 -20.26 11.36 21.58
C MET A 23 -19.99 12.17 20.31
N VAL A 24 -20.79 13.22 20.05
CA VAL A 24 -20.59 14.09 18.88
C VAL A 24 -19.27 14.85 18.97
N VAL A 25 -18.94 15.40 20.13
CA VAL A 25 -17.66 16.11 20.33
C VAL A 25 -16.47 15.16 20.15
N VAL A 26 -16.56 13.93 20.67
CA VAL A 26 -15.51 12.92 20.49
C VAL A 26 -15.31 12.56 19.02
N VAL A 27 -16.39 12.30 18.28
CA VAL A 27 -16.31 12.00 16.84
C VAL A 27 -15.76 13.19 16.06
N ALA A 28 -16.12 14.42 16.42
CA ALA A 28 -15.58 15.62 15.78
C ALA A 28 -14.05 15.73 15.93
N ILE A 29 -13.51 15.43 17.12
CA ILE A 29 -12.06 15.41 17.36
C ILE A 29 -11.39 14.31 16.54
N ILE A 30 -11.96 13.10 16.49
CA ILE A 30 -11.41 11.99 15.68
C ILE A 30 -11.34 12.38 14.20
N VAL A 31 -12.41 12.98 13.65
CA VAL A 31 -12.44 13.44 12.26
C VAL A 31 -11.37 14.51 11.99
N MET A 32 -11.19 15.46 12.90
CA MET A 32 -10.14 16.49 12.78
C MET A 32 -8.74 15.86 12.71
N LEU A 33 -8.46 14.87 13.57
CA LEU A 33 -7.19 14.13 13.54
C LEU A 33 -7.03 13.35 12.23
N LEU A 34 -8.08 12.70 11.73
CA LEU A 34 -8.06 11.96 10.47
C LEU A 34 -7.72 12.86 9.27
N ILE A 35 -8.24 14.09 9.22
CA ILE A 35 -7.92 15.06 8.16
C ILE A 35 -6.43 15.37 8.13
N ILE A 36 -5.77 15.45 9.27
CA ILE A 36 -4.32 15.71 9.36
C ILE A 36 -3.51 14.46 8.97
N ILE A 37 -3.97 13.28 9.40
CA ILE A 37 -3.25 12.01 9.23
C ILE A 37 -3.38 11.46 7.79
N ALA A 38 -4.56 11.57 7.17
CA ALA A 38 -4.86 11.05 5.83
C ALA A 38 -3.92 11.54 4.70
N PRO A 39 -3.58 12.84 4.57
CA PRO A 39 -2.66 13.30 3.53
C PRO A 39 -1.25 12.75 3.77
N ASN A 40 -0.82 12.62 5.02
CA ASN A 40 0.50 12.07 5.36
C ASN A 40 0.58 10.57 5.02
N LEU A 41 -0.44 9.78 5.38
CA LEU A 41 -0.57 8.37 4.98
C LEU A 41 -0.53 8.20 3.46
N THR A 42 -1.26 9.06 2.73
CA THR A 42 -1.29 9.02 1.26
C THR A 42 0.08 9.30 0.67
N LYS A 43 0.80 10.32 1.18
CA LYS A 43 2.19 10.61 0.77
C LYS A 43 3.11 9.43 1.03
N GLN A 44 3.06 8.82 2.21
CA GLN A 44 3.89 7.66 2.55
C GLN A 44 3.60 6.45 1.64
N LYS A 45 2.32 6.18 1.35
CA LYS A 45 1.91 5.14 0.40
C LYS A 45 2.49 5.39 -1.00
N ASN A 46 2.44 6.63 -1.47
CA ASN A 46 2.99 6.99 -2.77
C ASN A 46 4.53 6.85 -2.78
N SER A 47 5.22 7.34 -1.77
CA SER A 47 6.68 7.17 -1.66
C SER A 47 7.10 5.69 -1.59
N ALA A 48 6.35 4.85 -0.87
CA ALA A 48 6.60 3.41 -0.84
C ALA A 48 6.38 2.76 -2.22
N LYS A 49 5.36 3.19 -2.96
CA LYS A 49 5.11 2.73 -4.33
C LYS A 49 6.25 3.11 -5.27
N GLU A 50 6.76 4.33 -5.19
CA GLU A 50 7.90 4.77 -6.01
C GLU A 50 9.17 3.96 -5.69
N ARG A 51 9.51 3.80 -4.41
CA ARG A 51 10.63 2.92 -4.00
C ARG A 51 10.47 1.48 -4.50
N THR A 52 9.25 0.96 -4.49
CA THR A 52 8.95 -0.39 -5.03
C THR A 52 9.17 -0.44 -6.55
N ASN A 53 8.83 0.62 -7.28
CA ASN A 53 9.04 0.72 -8.71
C ASN A 53 10.53 0.86 -9.05
N ASP A 54 11.29 1.60 -8.24
CA ASP A 54 12.73 1.77 -8.38
C ASP A 54 13.47 0.45 -8.14
N ALA A 55 13.14 -0.26 -7.05
CA ALA A 55 13.70 -1.59 -6.79
C ALA A 55 13.37 -2.59 -7.91
N PHE A 56 12.15 -2.49 -8.47
CA PHE A 56 11.76 -3.31 -9.60
C PHE A 56 12.54 -2.95 -10.88
N LYS A 57 12.77 -1.66 -11.14
CA LYS A 57 13.64 -1.19 -12.24
C LYS A 57 15.04 -1.77 -12.10
N THR A 58 15.64 -1.71 -10.92
CA THR A 58 16.95 -2.30 -10.65
C THR A 58 16.96 -3.80 -10.91
N THR A 59 15.90 -4.51 -10.50
CA THR A 59 15.78 -5.94 -10.78
C THR A 59 15.75 -6.22 -12.28
N LEU A 60 14.95 -5.48 -13.04
CA LEU A 60 14.92 -5.60 -14.50
C LEU A 60 16.27 -5.24 -15.14
N GLN A 61 16.95 -4.22 -14.63
CA GLN A 61 18.30 -3.84 -15.08
C GLN A 61 19.28 -4.99 -14.89
N THR A 62 19.28 -5.62 -13.71
CA THR A 62 20.11 -6.81 -13.46
C THR A 62 19.80 -7.93 -14.46
N GLN A 63 18.51 -8.17 -14.76
CA GLN A 63 18.15 -9.18 -15.76
C GLN A 63 18.59 -8.80 -17.17
N ALA A 64 18.52 -7.52 -17.54
CA ALA A 64 18.98 -7.04 -18.83
C ALA A 64 20.49 -7.20 -18.97
N THR A 65 21.27 -6.84 -17.95
CA THR A 65 22.73 -7.03 -17.93
C THR A 65 23.11 -8.51 -17.97
N LEU A 66 22.42 -9.38 -17.21
CA LEU A 66 22.66 -10.83 -17.28
C LEU A 66 22.37 -11.42 -18.66
N TYR A 67 21.36 -10.90 -19.35
CA TYR A 67 21.01 -11.32 -20.71
C TYR A 67 21.99 -10.75 -21.76
N GLU A 68 22.52 -9.55 -21.53
CA GLU A 68 23.55 -8.93 -22.37
C GLU A 68 24.88 -9.68 -22.31
N ASP A 69 25.27 -10.11 -21.11
CA ASP A 69 26.51 -10.86 -20.86
C ASP A 69 26.44 -12.33 -21.33
N ASP A 70 25.24 -12.85 -21.62
CA ASP A 70 25.06 -14.22 -22.08
C ASP A 70 25.50 -14.40 -23.53
N LYS A 71 26.43 -15.34 -23.74
CA LYS A 71 26.96 -15.68 -25.07
C LYS A 71 26.02 -16.56 -25.88
N ASP A 72 25.04 -17.19 -25.23
CA ASP A 72 24.05 -18.05 -25.88
C ASP A 72 22.82 -17.28 -26.38
N ARG A 73 22.82 -15.94 -26.31
CA ARG A 73 21.73 -15.08 -26.83
C ARG A 73 21.50 -15.18 -28.33
N ASN A 74 22.29 -15.96 -29.06
CA ASN A 74 22.17 -16.18 -30.52
C ASN A 74 22.06 -14.89 -31.35
N GLY A 75 22.69 -13.81 -30.88
CA GLY A 75 22.62 -12.49 -31.53
C GLY A 75 21.30 -11.74 -31.35
N LYS A 76 20.33 -12.27 -30.60
CA LYS A 76 19.05 -11.60 -30.33
C LYS A 76 19.26 -10.26 -29.62
N GLU A 77 18.41 -9.30 -29.96
CA GLU A 77 18.36 -7.99 -29.32
C GLU A 77 17.89 -8.09 -27.87
N ILE A 78 18.33 -7.13 -27.04
CA ILE A 78 17.93 -7.01 -25.65
C ILE A 78 16.54 -6.38 -25.61
N ASN A 79 15.51 -7.20 -25.43
CA ASN A 79 14.15 -6.75 -25.20
C ASN A 79 13.44 -7.67 -24.20
N PHE A 80 12.40 -7.18 -23.54
CA PHE A 80 11.72 -7.97 -22.50
C PHE A 80 11.04 -9.24 -23.02
N GLN A 81 10.71 -9.31 -24.32
CA GLN A 81 10.11 -10.50 -24.91
C GLN A 81 11.14 -11.63 -24.99
N ASN A 82 12.30 -11.35 -25.59
CA ASN A 82 13.41 -12.31 -25.66
C ASN A 82 13.88 -12.74 -24.27
N MET A 83 14.01 -11.78 -23.33
CA MET A 83 14.36 -12.08 -21.94
C MET A 83 13.30 -12.96 -21.24
N PHE A 84 12.03 -12.89 -21.63
CA PHE A 84 10.98 -13.75 -21.10
C PHE A 84 11.04 -15.15 -21.72
N ASP A 85 11.18 -15.21 -23.04
CA ASP A 85 11.22 -16.47 -23.80
C ASP A 85 12.44 -17.30 -23.43
N ASP A 86 13.58 -16.65 -23.19
CA ASP A 86 14.84 -17.28 -22.79
C ASP A 86 14.95 -17.47 -21.25
N GLY A 87 13.89 -17.13 -20.49
CA GLY A 87 13.73 -17.52 -19.08
C GLY A 87 14.31 -16.58 -18.02
N TYR A 88 14.86 -15.41 -18.41
CA TYR A 88 15.39 -14.39 -17.51
C TYR A 88 14.29 -13.63 -16.75
N LEU A 89 13.08 -13.58 -17.31
CA LEU A 89 11.92 -12.96 -16.67
C LEU A 89 10.85 -13.98 -16.35
N THR A 90 10.30 -13.89 -15.14
CA THR A 90 9.04 -14.58 -14.82
C THR A 90 7.87 -13.92 -15.53
N LYS A 91 6.77 -14.65 -15.73
CA LYS A 91 5.52 -14.11 -16.30
C LYS A 91 5.02 -12.85 -15.59
N LYS A 92 5.19 -12.79 -14.25
CA LYS A 92 4.82 -11.63 -13.43
C LYS A 92 5.70 -10.42 -13.73
N GLN A 93 7.01 -10.62 -13.85
CA GLN A 93 7.97 -9.56 -14.20
C GLN A 93 7.73 -9.05 -15.62
N PHE A 94 7.55 -9.94 -16.60
CA PHE A 94 7.25 -9.59 -17.98
C PHE A 94 5.94 -8.79 -18.12
N THR A 95 4.89 -9.16 -17.38
CA THR A 95 3.63 -8.41 -17.41
C THR A 95 3.80 -7.01 -16.82
N LYS A 96 4.60 -6.88 -15.76
CA LYS A 96 4.84 -5.60 -15.08
C LYS A 96 5.85 -4.72 -15.83
N SER A 97 6.77 -5.30 -16.61
CA SER A 97 7.76 -4.60 -17.42
C SER A 97 7.15 -3.83 -18.59
N LYS A 98 5.85 -4.00 -18.91
CA LYS A 98 5.13 -3.18 -19.91
C LYS A 98 5.17 -1.68 -19.66
N ASN A 99 5.39 -1.26 -18.41
CA ASN A 99 5.56 0.14 -18.04
C ASN A 99 7.02 0.61 -18.12
N TYR A 100 7.90 -0.21 -18.67
CA TYR A 100 9.33 0.02 -18.79
C TYR A 100 9.73 -0.25 -20.25
N THR A 101 10.87 0.29 -20.64
CA THR A 101 11.57 0.00 -21.89
C THR A 101 12.99 -0.40 -21.56
N VAL A 102 13.60 -1.17 -22.46
CA VAL A 102 15.04 -1.44 -22.43
C VAL A 102 15.62 -0.98 -23.75
N THR A 103 16.61 -0.11 -23.68
CA THR A 103 17.34 0.43 -24.85
C THR A 103 18.82 0.28 -24.56
N ASP A 104 19.54 -0.43 -25.42
CA ASP A 104 20.98 -0.67 -25.28
C ASP A 104 21.38 -1.17 -23.88
N GLY A 105 20.62 -2.14 -23.35
CA GLY A 105 20.87 -2.73 -22.03
C GLY A 105 20.40 -1.88 -20.84
N VAL A 106 19.96 -0.63 -21.05
CA VAL A 106 19.48 0.25 -19.99
C VAL A 106 17.97 0.18 -19.87
N VAL A 107 17.49 -0.16 -18.67
CA VAL A 107 16.07 -0.18 -18.35
C VAL A 107 15.62 1.21 -17.93
N GLU A 108 14.59 1.73 -18.60
CA GLU A 108 13.94 2.99 -18.25
C GLU A 108 12.45 2.80 -17.99
N ARG A 109 11.87 3.71 -17.22
CA ARG A 109 10.43 3.70 -16.95
C ARG A 109 9.75 4.53 -18.03
N ASN A 110 8.70 3.99 -18.63
CA ASN A 110 7.89 4.73 -19.59
C ASN A 110 7.27 5.91 -18.85
N ALA A 111 7.61 7.13 -19.29
CA ALA A 111 6.90 8.31 -18.86
C ALA A 111 5.42 8.13 -19.25
N LYS A 112 4.52 8.35 -18.28
CA LYS A 112 3.10 8.48 -18.58
C LYS A 112 2.82 9.81 -19.23
#